data_AF-A0A1J5E0T2-F1
#
_entry.id   AF-A0A1J5E0T2-F1
#
_cell.length_a   1.000
_cell.length_b   1.000
_cell.length_c   1.000
_cell.angle_alpha   90.00
_cell.angle_beta   90.00
_cell.angle_gamma   90.00
#
_symmetry.space_group_name_H-M   'P 1'
#
loop_
_entity.id
_entity.type
_entity.pdbx_description
1 polymer ?
#
loop_
_entity_poly.entity_id
_entity_poly.type
_entity_poly.pdbx_seq_one_letter_code
_entity_poly.pdbx_strand_id
1 'polypeptide(L)'
;MINLLATKTSSPLAALLLLAALLGCEDSANVWVEDDQTIDSATDESLADLADTQPPLDVAPTCSLSEPEKTCAASCAPHEECGDCGCQLNCGPPHDWGSVHPAEFAQTKVALPLGYTMTQQEAASAATFSKASDGVFGFTILTKAGSLNAEQENSLHLIAVAKAGNLPTVAFSQLFTTPDALWSALESLPDELRASGVRARIFFSYGEGMNPGVPSKDPAALRDEIVSTISGQEVSTGESSLSCERVQASWLAQLRPDGMLSTSAVFTCAANFDADERLRFVFEDLFNNTVAPVLALGSHCEELGPFVFEHGKIDFLWVVDNSSAMASVQTEVAESAAAFYHSLADSGGDIRVAVTTTEAYGLIEGSPLTATLDHDELLDRQSGLRGLGFLSPSTPDSRAFFEQYVTWDQDCEALDANGLPAGPQHANLCGSDSPDGLESGALVLERILADPRESYRLRPDSLHVVVWVSNRESRAVAGLTPTDPGWAPIIEGYVERYDALNARGFAVISEESGVCGVDVNPYWHPSDWSYAEVAYASGGGVGNLCAPFSFTDNRIQNESPPLRAPLTGLPIGPSIQVLFDGEVVERSHTLGWNYDRATDAIVFPGIDLERAHVVVSHSTWK
;
A
#
# COMPACT_ATOMS: atom_id res chain seq x y z
N MET A 1 -63.21 -33.30 -22.60
CA MET A 1 -64.16 -34.39 -22.25
C MET A 1 -63.31 -35.57 -21.83
N ILE A 2 -63.40 -35.94 -20.54
CA ILE A 2 -62.96 -37.20 -19.88
C ILE A 2 -61.42 -37.34 -19.66
N ASN A 3 -60.84 -37.16 -18.45
CA ASN A 3 -60.89 -37.92 -17.16
C ASN A 3 -60.15 -39.29 -17.24
N LEU A 4 -59.45 -39.88 -16.26
CA LEU A 4 -59.22 -39.75 -14.79
C LEU A 4 -58.23 -40.92 -14.43
N LEU A 5 -57.22 -40.86 -13.53
CA LEU A 5 -57.19 -41.17 -12.07
C LEU A 5 -55.70 -41.36 -11.64
N ALA A 6 -55.14 -40.63 -10.66
CA ALA A 6 -55.10 -40.86 -9.18
C ALA A 6 -54.06 -41.93 -8.74
N THR A 7 -53.19 -41.73 -7.75
CA THR A 7 -53.37 -41.39 -6.29
C THR A 7 -52.10 -40.69 -5.73
N LYS A 8 -52.05 -39.63 -4.89
CA LYS A 8 -52.63 -39.26 -3.56
C LYS A 8 -51.83 -39.74 -2.32
N THR A 9 -51.15 -38.80 -1.63
CA THR A 9 -50.98 -38.61 -0.14
C THR A 9 -50.10 -37.35 0.06
N SER A 10 -50.60 -36.16 0.43
CA SER A 10 -51.08 -35.63 1.73
C SER A 10 -50.07 -34.66 2.40
N SER A 11 -50.42 -33.36 2.32
CA SER A 11 -50.02 -32.12 3.04
C SER A 11 -49.90 -32.24 4.58
N PRO A 12 -49.42 -31.27 5.41
CA PRO A 12 -49.30 -29.80 5.18
C PRO A 12 -48.01 -29.14 5.78
N LEU A 13 -47.70 -27.84 5.75
CA LEU A 13 -48.47 -26.60 5.62
C LEU A 13 -47.50 -25.46 5.24
N ALA A 14 -47.85 -24.69 4.23
CA ALA A 14 -47.33 -23.35 3.97
C ALA A 14 -48.15 -22.33 4.78
N ALA A 15 -47.48 -21.39 5.46
CA ALA A 15 -48.06 -20.14 5.95
C ALA A 15 -46.93 -19.11 6.12
N LEU A 16 -47.17 -17.87 5.66
CA LEU A 16 -46.26 -16.71 5.57
C LEU A 16 -45.20 -16.83 4.47
N LEU A 17 -45.03 -15.94 3.49
CA LEU A 17 -45.38 -14.51 3.35
C LEU A 17 -45.47 -14.20 1.85
N LEU A 18 -46.64 -13.79 1.37
CA LEU A 18 -46.80 -13.18 0.06
C LEU A 18 -47.93 -12.15 0.16
N LEU A 19 -47.63 -10.99 0.77
CA LEU A 19 -48.53 -9.83 0.76
C LEU A 19 -47.78 -8.54 1.10
N ALA A 20 -46.98 -8.01 0.17
CA ALA A 20 -46.54 -6.61 0.18
C ALA A 20 -46.03 -6.19 -1.21
N ALA A 21 -46.90 -6.26 -2.20
CA ALA A 21 -46.71 -5.56 -3.47
C ALA A 21 -48.09 -5.17 -3.98
N LEU A 22 -48.57 -4.01 -3.55
CA LEU A 22 -49.56 -3.17 -4.22
C LEU A 22 -49.74 -1.89 -3.41
N LEU A 23 -49.64 -0.76 -4.12
CA LEU A 23 -49.90 0.63 -3.72
C LEU A 23 -48.66 1.43 -3.27
N GLY A 24 -48.10 2.15 -4.24
CA GLY A 24 -47.25 3.32 -4.01
C GLY A 24 -48.04 4.62 -3.96
N CYS A 25 -47.26 5.69 -4.11
CA CYS A 25 -47.57 7.13 -4.29
C CYS A 25 -47.55 8.03 -3.03
N GLU A 26 -46.48 8.85 -3.02
CA GLU A 26 -46.44 10.33 -2.96
C GLU A 26 -46.83 11.12 -1.69
N ASP A 27 -45.80 11.85 -1.20
CA ASP A 27 -45.73 13.26 -0.81
C ASP A 27 -46.67 13.90 0.24
N SER A 28 -45.97 14.53 1.20
CA SER A 28 -46.15 15.90 1.73
C SER A 28 -46.87 16.14 3.09
N ALA A 29 -46.20 17.02 3.84
CA ALA A 29 -46.69 18.03 4.78
C ALA A 29 -46.79 17.74 6.29
N ASN A 30 -46.06 18.58 7.02
CA ASN A 30 -46.12 18.89 8.46
C ASN A 30 -47.54 19.13 8.98
N VAL A 31 -47.87 18.59 10.15
CA VAL A 31 -48.77 19.21 11.14
C VAL A 31 -48.35 18.78 12.56
N TRP A 32 -48.05 19.78 13.41
CA TRP A 32 -48.01 19.67 14.88
C TRP A 32 -49.44 19.71 15.44
N VAL A 33 -49.69 19.08 16.60
CA VAL A 33 -50.41 19.63 17.79
C VAL A 33 -50.77 18.51 18.79
N GLU A 34 -50.25 18.71 20.01
CA GLU A 34 -50.78 18.57 21.39
C GLU A 34 -51.58 17.37 21.91
N ASP A 35 -51.09 16.94 23.08
CA ASP A 35 -51.75 16.72 24.37
C ASP A 35 -52.68 15.54 24.67
N ASP A 36 -52.24 14.86 25.75
CA ASP A 36 -52.98 14.49 26.96
C ASP A 36 -54.17 13.54 26.79
N GLN A 37 -54.10 12.36 27.43
CA GLN A 37 -55.12 11.87 28.35
C GLN A 37 -54.60 10.68 29.16
N THR A 38 -54.50 10.94 30.46
CA THR A 38 -54.57 9.99 31.57
C THR A 38 -55.96 9.35 31.63
N ILE A 39 -56.05 8.02 31.77
CA ILE A 39 -57.20 7.36 32.44
C ILE A 39 -56.71 6.23 33.35
N ASP A 40 -57.36 6.25 34.51
CA ASP A 40 -57.17 5.59 35.77
C ASP A 40 -57.61 4.12 35.85
N SER A 41 -56.91 3.41 36.72
CA SER A 41 -57.32 2.40 37.72
C SER A 41 -58.60 1.56 37.59
N ALA A 42 -58.41 0.24 37.81
CA ALA A 42 -59.20 -0.63 38.71
C ALA A 42 -58.40 -1.94 38.95
N THR A 43 -57.79 -2.13 40.13
CA THR A 43 -58.18 -3.06 41.23
C THR A 43 -58.42 -4.52 40.81
N ASP A 44 -58.09 -5.57 41.56
CA ASP A 44 -57.34 -5.90 42.78
C ASP A 44 -57.66 -7.41 42.93
N GLU A 45 -56.67 -8.28 43.11
CA GLU A 45 -56.77 -9.48 43.96
C GLU A 45 -55.52 -10.39 43.85
N SER A 46 -54.78 -10.40 44.95
CA SER A 46 -54.05 -11.52 45.57
C SER A 46 -53.35 -12.58 44.70
N LEU A 47 -52.04 -12.70 44.87
CA LEU A 47 -51.47 -13.80 45.65
C LEU A 47 -49.97 -13.55 45.88
N ALA A 48 -49.64 -13.38 47.15
CA ALA A 48 -48.30 -13.45 47.67
C ALA A 48 -47.75 -14.88 47.48
N ASP A 49 -46.56 -14.97 46.88
CA ASP A 49 -45.49 -15.92 47.18
C ASP A 49 -44.60 -16.03 45.94
N LEU A 50 -43.50 -15.29 45.94
CA LEU A 50 -42.22 -15.60 45.27
C LEU A 50 -41.26 -14.44 45.55
N ALA A 51 -40.79 -14.40 46.80
CA ALA A 51 -39.55 -13.73 47.10
C ALA A 51 -38.39 -14.62 46.62
N ASP A 52 -37.36 -13.95 46.12
CA ASP A 52 -35.97 -14.39 46.10
C ASP A 52 -35.51 -15.27 44.93
N THR A 53 -35.12 -14.61 43.83
CA THR A 53 -33.85 -14.86 43.10
C THR A 53 -33.64 -13.74 42.08
N GLN A 54 -33.10 -12.59 42.50
CA GLN A 54 -32.40 -11.71 41.56
C GLN A 54 -30.96 -12.24 41.39
N PRO A 55 -30.45 -12.36 40.15
CA PRO A 55 -29.02 -12.58 39.94
C PRO A 55 -28.27 -11.33 40.44
N PRO A 56 -27.06 -11.50 41.02
CA PRO A 56 -26.31 -10.36 41.53
C PRO A 56 -25.97 -9.41 40.37
N LEU A 57 -26.23 -8.12 40.60
CA LEU A 57 -25.60 -7.04 39.84
C LEU A 57 -24.08 -7.19 39.97
N ASP A 58 -23.38 -7.37 38.85
CA ASP A 58 -21.93 -7.32 38.79
C ASP A 58 -21.47 -5.94 39.26
N VAL A 59 -21.05 -5.87 40.51
CA VAL A 59 -20.39 -4.71 41.08
C VAL A 59 -18.98 -4.69 40.49
N ALA A 60 -18.69 -3.67 39.67
CA ALA A 60 -17.34 -3.41 39.18
C ALA A 60 -16.35 -3.43 40.37
N PRO A 61 -15.24 -4.15 40.29
CA PRO A 61 -14.31 -4.30 41.41
C PRO A 61 -13.72 -2.93 41.77
N THR A 62 -14.03 -2.43 42.97
CA THR A 62 -13.36 -1.28 43.56
C THR A 62 -12.00 -1.72 44.11
N CYS A 63 -10.92 -1.41 43.41
CA CYS A 63 -9.56 -1.71 43.86
C CYS A 63 -9.18 -0.85 45.09
N SER A 64 -8.98 -1.48 46.26
CA SER A 64 -8.38 -0.83 47.42
C SER A 64 -6.87 -1.13 47.47
N LEU A 65 -6.04 -0.10 47.35
CA LEU A 65 -4.57 -0.13 47.23
C LEU A 65 -3.81 -0.54 48.51
N SER A 66 -4.31 -1.47 49.34
CA SER A 66 -3.73 -1.70 50.69
C SER A 66 -3.02 -3.02 50.96
N GLU A 67 -2.80 -3.92 49.98
CA GLU A 67 -2.03 -5.15 50.21
C GLU A 67 -0.91 -5.39 49.18
N PRO A 68 0.31 -5.81 49.61
CA PRO A 68 1.48 -5.97 48.74
C PRO A 68 1.56 -7.32 48.00
N GLU A 69 0.54 -8.19 48.08
CA GLU A 69 0.47 -9.45 47.33
C GLU A 69 -0.64 -9.36 46.27
N LYS A 70 -0.27 -8.91 45.06
CA LYS A 70 -1.17 -8.79 43.92
C LYS A 70 -1.53 -10.18 43.40
N THR A 71 -2.70 -10.69 43.78
CA THR A 71 -3.31 -11.86 43.14
C THR A 71 -4.58 -11.40 42.43
N CYS A 72 -4.59 -11.45 41.08
CA CYS A 72 -5.85 -11.36 40.36
C CYS A 72 -6.65 -12.62 40.68
N ALA A 73 -7.82 -12.44 41.30
CA ALA A 73 -8.74 -13.55 41.55
C ALA A 73 -9.38 -14.10 40.26
N ALA A 74 -9.32 -13.34 39.16
CA ALA A 74 -9.82 -13.72 37.85
C ALA A 74 -8.67 -14.22 36.96
N SER A 75 -8.92 -15.26 36.16
CA SER A 75 -8.02 -15.61 35.05
C SER A 75 -8.17 -14.55 33.97
N CYS A 76 -7.11 -13.80 33.70
CA CYS A 76 -7.07 -12.86 32.59
C CYS A 76 -7.12 -13.60 31.25
N ALA A 77 -7.57 -12.92 30.20
CA ALA A 77 -7.47 -13.47 28.86
C ALA A 77 -5.98 -13.71 28.51
N PRO A 78 -5.65 -14.61 27.55
CA PRO A 78 -4.25 -14.90 27.19
C PRO A 78 -3.41 -13.67 26.82
N HIS A 79 -4.05 -12.61 26.33
CA HIS A 79 -3.43 -11.34 25.94
C HIS A 79 -3.48 -10.27 27.04
N GLU A 80 -3.87 -10.63 28.26
CA GLU A 80 -3.94 -9.71 29.40
C GLU A 80 -3.03 -10.19 30.55
N GLU A 81 -2.31 -9.26 31.14
CA GLU A 81 -1.55 -9.48 32.38
C GLU A 81 -2.28 -8.88 33.58
N CYS A 82 -2.06 -9.47 34.75
CA CYS A 82 -2.62 -8.95 36.00
C CYS A 82 -1.89 -7.66 36.40
N GLY A 83 -2.50 -6.51 36.12
CA GLY A 83 -2.04 -5.20 36.52
C GLY A 83 -2.60 -4.74 37.88
N ASP A 84 -2.27 -3.50 38.25
CA ASP A 84 -2.60 -2.92 39.56
C ASP A 84 -4.10 -2.78 39.83
N CYS A 85 -4.92 -2.81 38.77
CA CYS A 85 -6.37 -2.64 38.83
C CYS A 85 -7.16 -3.74 38.07
N GLY A 86 -6.60 -4.95 37.94
CA GLY A 86 -7.24 -6.07 37.22
C GLY A 86 -6.45 -6.49 35.97
N CYS A 87 -7.11 -7.22 35.08
CA CYS A 87 -6.50 -7.63 33.81
C CYS A 87 -6.28 -6.40 32.93
N GLN A 88 -5.05 -6.20 32.49
CA GLN A 88 -4.62 -5.13 31.60
C GLN A 88 -4.03 -5.77 30.34
N LEU A 89 -4.22 -5.16 29.18
CA LEU A 89 -3.60 -5.63 27.94
C LEU A 89 -2.10 -5.85 28.15
N ASN A 90 -1.63 -7.04 27.78
CA ASN A 90 -0.22 -7.35 27.72
C ASN A 90 0.37 -6.69 26.47
N CYS A 91 0.72 -5.43 26.61
CA CYS A 91 1.28 -4.64 25.53
C CYS A 91 2.72 -5.05 25.18
N GLY A 92 3.31 -5.96 25.97
CA GLY A 92 4.75 -5.98 26.19
C GLY A 92 5.26 -4.61 26.68
N PRO A 93 6.52 -4.50 27.10
CA PRO A 93 7.19 -3.21 26.94
C PRO A 93 7.23 -2.92 25.43
N PRO A 94 6.85 -1.71 24.96
CA PRO A 94 7.08 -1.36 23.57
C PRO A 94 8.55 -1.63 23.27
N HIS A 95 8.81 -2.29 22.14
CA HIS A 95 10.10 -2.85 21.72
C HIS A 95 11.28 -2.12 22.37
N ASP A 96 12.08 -2.80 23.22
CA ASP A 96 13.10 -2.18 24.06
C ASP A 96 13.96 -1.22 23.22
N TRP A 97 13.70 0.08 23.39
CA TRP A 97 14.21 1.10 22.51
C TRP A 97 15.71 1.25 22.74
N GLY A 98 16.43 1.50 21.65
CA GLY A 98 17.58 2.40 21.76
C GLY A 98 17.07 3.68 22.38
N SER A 99 17.57 4.02 23.57
CA SER A 99 17.26 5.24 24.32
C SER A 99 16.89 6.43 23.43
N VAL A 100 15.83 7.18 23.75
CA VAL A 100 15.62 8.47 23.09
C VAL A 100 16.85 9.33 23.34
N HIS A 101 17.48 9.71 22.24
CA HIS A 101 18.76 10.35 22.24
C HIS A 101 18.56 11.85 22.05
N PRO A 102 18.81 12.69 23.06
CA PRO A 102 18.70 14.13 22.91
C PRO A 102 19.82 14.61 21.98
N ALA A 103 19.47 15.17 20.82
CA ALA A 103 20.41 15.93 20.00
C ALA A 103 20.49 17.34 20.58
N GLU A 104 21.21 17.47 21.70
CA GLU A 104 21.25 18.68 22.53
C GLU A 104 21.56 19.94 21.71
N PHE A 105 22.51 19.85 20.78
CA PHE A 105 22.94 21.00 19.97
C PHE A 105 22.04 21.28 18.77
N ALA A 106 21.31 20.28 18.28
CA ALA A 106 20.23 20.51 17.32
C ALA A 106 18.93 20.95 18.01
N GLN A 107 18.89 20.94 19.35
CA GLN A 107 17.68 21.15 20.15
C GLN A 107 16.51 20.30 19.64
N THR A 108 16.80 19.07 19.25
CA THR A 108 15.81 18.08 18.82
C THR A 108 15.96 16.80 19.61
N LYS A 109 14.88 16.06 19.75
CA LYS A 109 14.95 14.65 20.14
C LYS A 109 14.86 13.81 18.88
N VAL A 110 15.72 12.79 18.81
CA VAL A 110 15.70 11.81 17.73
C VAL A 110 15.46 10.45 18.36
N ALA A 111 14.40 9.78 17.91
CA ALA A 111 14.15 8.38 18.25
C ALA A 111 14.89 7.47 17.26
N LEU A 112 15.94 6.79 17.70
CA LEU A 112 16.70 5.87 16.84
C LEU A 112 16.42 4.42 17.26
N PRO A 113 16.44 3.47 16.30
CA PRO A 113 16.45 2.06 16.65
C PRO A 113 17.62 1.69 17.57
N LEU A 114 17.52 0.55 18.25
CA LEU A 114 18.60 0.06 19.11
C LEU A 114 19.90 -0.17 18.31
N GLY A 115 21.04 0.19 18.91
CA GLY A 115 22.38 -0.01 18.35
C GLY A 115 22.94 1.18 17.57
N TYR A 116 22.20 2.28 17.44
CA TYR A 116 22.74 3.52 16.88
C TYR A 116 23.64 4.24 17.88
N THR A 117 24.77 4.74 17.39
CA THR A 117 25.64 5.67 18.13
C THR A 117 25.29 7.08 17.72
N MET A 118 25.22 8.01 18.68
CA MET A 118 25.02 9.43 18.42
C MET A 118 26.22 10.23 18.95
N THR A 119 26.74 11.15 18.13
CA THR A 119 27.82 12.06 18.48
C THR A 119 27.36 13.49 18.31
N GLN A 120 27.58 14.30 19.33
CA GLN A 120 27.22 15.70 19.37
C GLN A 120 28.28 16.57 18.69
N GLN A 121 27.87 17.53 17.87
CA GLN A 121 28.74 18.45 17.14
C GLN A 121 28.39 19.90 17.52
N GLU A 122 28.86 20.33 18.69
CA GLU A 122 28.50 21.62 19.32
C GLU A 122 28.70 22.82 18.38
N ALA A 123 29.89 22.93 17.77
CA ALA A 123 30.21 24.05 16.89
C ALA A 123 29.22 24.14 15.70
N ALA A 124 28.79 22.99 15.19
CA ALA A 124 27.93 22.88 14.03
C ALA A 124 26.43 22.98 14.35
N SER A 125 26.04 23.10 15.63
CA SER A 125 24.64 22.96 16.07
C SER A 125 23.98 21.70 15.51
N ALA A 126 24.74 20.59 15.52
CA ALA A 126 24.36 19.34 14.89
C ALA A 126 24.60 18.14 15.81
N ALA A 127 23.95 17.03 15.49
CA ALA A 127 24.29 15.71 16.00
C ALA A 127 24.39 14.74 14.81
N THR A 128 25.45 13.94 14.78
CA THR A 128 25.60 12.84 13.84
C THR A 128 25.19 11.54 14.51
N PHE A 129 24.65 10.61 13.76
CA PHE A 129 24.37 9.26 14.24
C PHE A 129 24.80 8.22 13.20
N SER A 130 25.04 7.00 13.67
CA SER A 130 25.50 5.92 12.82
C SER A 130 25.14 4.56 13.40
N LYS A 131 25.03 3.57 12.52
CA LYS A 131 25.11 2.15 12.85
C LYS A 131 26.06 1.53 11.83
N ALA A 132 27.35 1.66 12.10
CA ALA A 132 28.41 1.34 11.13
C ALA A 132 28.36 -0.12 10.65
N SER A 133 27.89 -1.07 11.49
CA SER A 133 27.68 -2.46 11.11
C SER A 133 26.70 -2.65 9.96
N ASP A 134 25.76 -1.72 9.83
CA ASP A 134 24.67 -1.77 8.86
C ASP A 134 24.97 -0.81 7.67
N GLY A 135 26.11 -0.10 7.71
CA GLY A 135 26.46 0.91 6.72
C GLY A 135 25.50 2.10 6.71
N VAL A 136 24.98 2.49 7.88
CA VAL A 136 24.02 3.58 8.03
C VAL A 136 24.66 4.76 8.75
N PHE A 137 24.54 5.94 8.15
CA PHE A 137 25.10 7.18 8.69
C PHE A 137 24.07 8.28 8.54
N GLY A 138 23.90 9.14 9.52
CA GLY A 138 22.93 10.23 9.42
C GLY A 138 23.27 11.40 10.32
N PHE A 139 22.52 12.48 10.17
CA PHE A 139 22.66 13.67 11.00
C PHE A 139 21.32 14.33 11.27
N THR A 140 21.31 15.18 12.28
CA THR A 140 20.35 16.26 12.45
C THR A 140 21.10 17.56 12.71
N ILE A 141 20.71 18.64 12.05
CA ILE A 141 21.32 19.97 12.19
C ILE A 141 20.24 21.02 12.34
N LEU A 142 20.48 21.99 13.21
CA LEU A 142 19.61 23.14 13.39
C LEU A 142 20.29 24.39 12.82
N THR A 143 19.62 25.04 11.87
CA THR A 143 20.10 26.29 11.25
C THR A 143 19.04 27.36 11.37
N LYS A 144 19.42 28.63 11.26
CA LYS A 144 18.45 29.72 11.20
C LYS A 144 17.86 29.77 9.80
N ALA A 145 16.54 29.72 9.68
CA ALA A 145 15.89 29.85 8.38
C ALA A 145 16.02 31.30 7.88
N GLY A 146 16.49 31.48 6.64
CA GLY A 146 16.53 32.77 5.95
C GLY A 146 15.15 33.26 5.48
N SER A 147 14.20 32.33 5.35
CA SER A 147 12.83 32.53 4.88
C SER A 147 11.85 31.71 5.73
N LEU A 148 10.57 32.05 5.65
CA LEU A 148 9.49 31.25 6.26
C LEU A 148 9.07 30.07 5.37
N ASN A 149 9.85 29.76 4.33
CA ASN A 149 9.56 28.67 3.41
C ASN A 149 10.61 27.57 3.57
N ALA A 150 10.23 26.47 4.22
CA ALA A 150 11.10 25.31 4.45
C ALA A 150 11.67 24.72 3.14
N GLU A 151 10.90 24.74 2.06
CA GLU A 151 11.32 24.25 0.75
C GLU A 151 12.42 25.12 0.17
N GLN A 152 12.23 26.44 0.18
CA GLN A 152 13.22 27.38 -0.29
C GLN A 152 14.55 27.24 0.48
N GLU A 153 14.49 27.14 1.82
CA GLU A 153 15.69 26.93 2.63
C GLU A 153 16.35 25.57 2.34
N ASN A 154 15.57 24.50 2.23
CA ASN A 154 16.07 23.18 1.92
C ASN A 154 16.76 23.14 0.55
N SER A 155 16.16 23.77 -0.47
CA SER A 155 16.78 23.92 -1.79
C SER A 155 18.10 24.68 -1.72
N LEU A 156 18.18 25.74 -0.92
CA LEU A 156 19.43 26.50 -0.72
C LEU A 156 20.52 25.63 -0.08
N HIS A 157 20.19 24.80 0.91
CA HIS A 157 21.12 23.83 1.49
C HIS A 157 21.61 22.81 0.46
N LEU A 158 20.71 22.21 -0.33
CA LEU A 158 21.09 21.26 -1.36
C LEU A 158 21.98 21.89 -2.45
N ILE A 159 21.70 23.15 -2.83
CA ILE A 159 22.56 23.92 -3.74
C ILE A 159 23.94 24.17 -3.14
N ALA A 160 24.01 24.49 -1.84
CA ALA A 160 25.29 24.68 -1.15
C ALA A 160 26.12 23.38 -1.15
N VAL A 161 25.50 22.25 -0.83
CA VAL A 161 26.12 20.92 -0.89
C VAL A 161 26.60 20.59 -2.31
N ALA A 162 25.79 20.88 -3.33
CA ALA A 162 26.16 20.68 -4.73
C ALA A 162 27.40 21.51 -5.12
N LYS A 163 27.41 22.81 -4.77
CA LYS A 163 28.50 23.74 -5.08
C LYS A 163 29.82 23.39 -4.38
N ALA A 164 29.77 22.73 -3.23
CA ALA A 164 30.96 22.26 -2.53
C ALA A 164 31.69 21.11 -3.26
N GLY A 165 31.16 20.64 -4.40
CA GLY A 165 31.76 19.56 -5.19
C GLY A 165 31.39 18.16 -4.68
N ASN A 166 30.43 18.07 -3.77
CA ASN A 166 30.04 16.81 -3.14
C ASN A 166 29.00 16.03 -3.96
N LEU A 167 28.41 16.64 -5.00
CA LEU A 167 27.34 16.05 -5.81
C LEU A 167 27.64 16.22 -7.32
N PRO A 168 27.92 15.15 -8.07
CA PRO A 168 28.05 15.25 -9.54
C PRO A 168 26.68 15.30 -10.24
N THR A 169 25.63 14.71 -9.66
CA THR A 169 24.24 14.77 -10.13
C THR A 169 23.29 14.53 -8.95
N VAL A 170 22.23 15.34 -8.81
CA VAL A 170 21.14 15.12 -7.85
C VAL A 170 19.90 14.72 -8.63
N ALA A 171 19.50 13.47 -8.52
CA ALA A 171 18.19 13.03 -9.01
C ALA A 171 17.21 13.06 -7.83
N PHE A 172 16.19 13.90 -7.93
CA PHE A 172 15.03 13.84 -7.04
C PHE A 172 14.14 12.73 -7.58
N SER A 173 14.03 11.63 -6.83
CA SER A 173 13.10 10.56 -7.22
C SER A 173 11.66 10.94 -6.90
N GLN A 174 11.44 11.59 -5.76
CA GLN A 174 10.13 12.05 -5.30
C GLN A 174 10.32 13.29 -4.42
N LEU A 175 9.80 14.44 -4.85
CA LEU A 175 9.43 15.53 -3.94
C LEU A 175 8.08 15.14 -3.37
N PHE A 176 8.03 14.77 -2.09
CA PHE A 176 6.73 14.64 -1.43
C PHE A 176 6.22 16.05 -1.17
N THR A 177 5.45 16.60 -2.10
CA THR A 177 4.45 17.59 -1.72
C THR A 177 3.46 16.80 -0.86
N THR A 178 3.37 17.13 0.43
CA THR A 178 2.34 16.55 1.30
C THR A 178 1.00 16.77 0.60
N PRO A 179 0.18 15.72 0.36
CA PRO A 179 -1.13 15.90 -0.25
C PRO A 179 -1.93 16.95 0.53
N ASP A 180 -2.66 17.84 -0.15
CA ASP A 180 -3.41 18.96 0.47
C ASP A 180 -4.31 18.52 1.64
N ALA A 181 -4.80 17.27 1.60
CA ALA A 181 -5.58 16.66 2.68
C ALA A 181 -4.79 16.50 4.00
N LEU A 182 -3.48 16.19 3.92
CA LEU A 182 -2.62 16.04 5.10
C LEU A 182 -2.24 17.40 5.70
N TRP A 183 -2.09 18.43 4.86
CA TRP A 183 -1.89 19.82 5.33
C TRP A 183 -3.07 20.30 6.15
N SER A 184 -4.29 19.99 5.72
CA SER A 184 -5.51 20.34 6.46
C SER A 184 -5.58 19.67 7.85
N ALA A 185 -5.08 18.43 7.96
CA ALA A 185 -4.95 17.75 9.25
C ALA A 185 -3.85 18.36 10.13
N LEU A 186 -2.71 18.77 9.55
CA LEU A 186 -1.62 19.46 10.24
C LEU A 186 -1.99 20.90 10.66
N GLU A 187 -2.88 21.58 9.93
CA GLU A 187 -3.44 22.88 10.33
C GLU A 187 -4.33 22.78 11.58
N SER A 188 -4.90 21.59 11.84
CA SER A 188 -5.66 21.34 13.06
C SER A 188 -4.78 21.13 14.29
N LEU A 189 -3.47 20.90 14.12
CA LEU A 189 -2.52 20.90 15.22
C LEU A 189 -2.35 22.32 15.78
N PRO A 190 -2.10 22.45 17.10
CA PRO A 190 -1.69 23.72 17.71
C PRO A 190 -0.58 24.40 16.90
N ASP A 191 -0.58 25.73 16.83
CA ASP A 191 0.42 26.52 16.08
C ASP A 191 1.88 26.13 16.39
N GLU A 192 2.11 25.65 17.61
CA GLU A 192 3.39 25.19 18.14
C GLU A 192 3.89 23.87 17.48
N LEU A 193 2.96 23.11 16.90
CA LEU A 193 3.19 21.82 16.26
C LEU A 193 3.00 21.87 14.73
N ARG A 194 2.62 23.03 14.17
CA ARG A 194 2.51 23.26 12.72
C ARG A 194 3.89 23.21 12.08
N ALA A 195 4.23 22.04 11.56
CA ALA A 195 5.48 21.80 10.84
C ALA A 195 5.29 22.13 9.36
N SER A 196 5.95 23.17 8.85
CA SER A 196 6.21 23.22 7.40
C SER A 196 7.47 22.42 7.12
N GLY A 197 7.33 21.27 6.48
CA GLY A 197 8.44 20.36 6.23
C GLY A 197 8.49 19.89 4.79
N VAL A 198 9.70 19.66 4.29
CA VAL A 198 9.97 19.06 2.99
C VAL A 198 10.67 17.74 3.20
N ARG A 199 10.18 16.72 2.49
CA ARG A 199 10.76 15.38 2.46
C ARG A 199 11.21 15.07 1.06
N ALA A 200 12.39 14.49 0.95
CA ALA A 200 12.93 14.06 -0.32
C ALA A 200 13.69 12.75 -0.16
N ARG A 201 13.54 11.87 -1.13
CA ARG A 201 14.48 10.76 -1.36
C ARG A 201 15.44 11.17 -2.46
N ILE A 202 16.72 11.21 -2.12
CA ILE A 202 17.78 11.76 -2.94
C ILE A 202 18.79 10.67 -3.26
N PHE A 203 19.14 10.52 -4.54
CA PHE A 203 20.20 9.62 -4.97
C PHE A 203 21.44 10.43 -5.35
N PHE A 204 22.58 10.04 -4.79
CA PHE A 204 23.89 10.57 -5.12
C PHE A 204 24.68 9.49 -5.85
N SER A 205 24.97 9.72 -7.13
CA SER A 205 25.75 8.78 -7.96
C SER A 205 27.19 9.27 -8.10
N TYR A 206 28.12 8.33 -8.11
CA TYR A 206 29.57 8.47 -8.22
C TYR A 206 30.06 7.35 -9.17
N GLY A 207 31.24 7.48 -9.80
CA GLY A 207 31.74 6.42 -10.70
C GLY A 207 31.34 6.50 -12.17
N GLU A 208 31.74 5.46 -12.93
CA GLU A 208 31.74 5.41 -14.40
C GLU A 208 30.37 5.34 -15.10
N GLY A 209 29.26 5.45 -14.37
CA GLY A 209 27.92 5.50 -14.96
C GLY A 209 27.58 6.88 -15.55
N MET A 210 27.46 7.91 -14.70
CA MET A 210 27.03 9.27 -15.11
C MET A 210 28.18 10.27 -15.27
N ASN A 211 29.34 10.03 -14.63
CA ASN A 211 30.51 10.90 -14.73
C ASN A 211 31.80 10.07 -14.65
N PRO A 212 32.27 9.48 -15.77
CA PRO A 212 33.50 8.72 -15.80
C PRO A 212 34.68 9.52 -15.22
N GLY A 213 35.30 8.97 -14.16
CA GLY A 213 36.43 9.57 -13.45
C GLY A 213 36.15 10.06 -12.03
N VAL A 214 34.89 10.06 -11.56
CA VAL A 214 34.58 10.36 -10.15
C VAL A 214 34.74 9.07 -9.33
N PRO A 215 35.64 9.00 -8.32
CA PRO A 215 35.76 7.80 -7.50
C PRO A 215 34.49 7.54 -6.69
N SER A 216 34.26 6.28 -6.31
CA SER A 216 33.19 5.92 -5.36
C SER A 216 33.29 6.74 -4.07
N LYS A 217 32.16 6.92 -3.38
CA LYS A 217 32.08 7.77 -2.17
C LYS A 217 31.70 6.93 -0.96
N ASP A 218 32.35 7.20 0.16
CA ASP A 218 32.00 6.67 1.48
C ASP A 218 30.81 7.46 2.06
N PRO A 219 29.65 6.82 2.33
CA PRO A 219 28.51 7.46 2.99
C PRO A 219 28.84 8.23 4.29
N ALA A 220 29.77 7.75 5.11
CA ALA A 220 30.16 8.42 6.36
C ALA A 220 30.90 9.73 6.07
N ALA A 221 31.84 9.70 5.12
CA ALA A 221 32.55 10.90 4.67
C ALA A 221 31.61 11.90 4.01
N LEU A 222 30.66 11.43 3.19
CA LEU A 222 29.65 12.28 2.56
C LEU A 222 28.76 12.99 3.61
N ARG A 223 28.31 12.26 4.64
CA ARG A 223 27.57 12.84 5.77
C ARG A 223 28.36 14.00 6.40
N ASP A 224 29.62 13.76 6.76
CA ASP A 224 30.46 14.75 7.45
C ASP A 224 30.71 15.99 6.58
N GLU A 225 30.94 15.83 5.27
CA GLU A 225 31.06 16.92 4.30
C GLU A 225 29.76 17.74 4.16
N ILE A 226 28.61 17.08 4.16
CA ILE A 226 27.30 17.74 4.09
C ILE A 226 27.04 18.56 5.35
N VAL A 227 27.23 17.96 6.54
CA VAL A 227 27.07 18.69 7.81
C VAL A 227 28.03 19.88 7.84
N SER A 228 29.26 19.70 7.37
CA SER A 228 30.23 20.80 7.33
C SER A 228 29.80 21.93 6.41
N THR A 229 29.24 21.58 5.26
CA THR A 229 28.76 22.56 4.27
C THR A 229 27.55 23.33 4.78
N ILE A 230 26.57 22.65 5.38
CA ILE A 230 25.34 23.28 5.87
C ILE A 230 25.60 24.13 7.13
N SER A 231 26.40 23.62 8.06
CA SER A 231 26.74 24.35 9.31
C SER A 231 27.75 25.48 9.10
N GLY A 232 28.58 25.39 8.05
CA GLY A 232 29.76 26.25 7.89
C GLY A 232 30.89 25.95 8.90
N GLN A 233 30.83 24.81 9.60
CA GLN A 233 31.85 24.36 10.56
C GLN A 233 32.42 23.02 10.12
N GLU A 234 33.74 22.82 10.25
CA GLU A 234 34.34 21.52 9.92
C GLU A 234 33.85 20.44 10.90
N VAL A 235 33.27 19.37 10.37
CA VAL A 235 32.81 18.20 11.11
C VAL A 235 33.53 16.98 10.60
N SER A 236 34.08 16.19 11.52
CA SER A 236 34.60 14.85 11.25
C SER A 236 34.32 13.96 12.45
N THR A 237 33.71 12.82 12.19
CA THR A 237 33.45 11.78 13.18
C THR A 237 34.59 10.77 13.29
N GLY A 238 35.48 10.73 12.30
CA GLY A 238 36.49 9.68 12.14
C GLY A 238 35.92 8.31 11.74
N GLU A 239 34.61 8.23 11.49
CA GLU A 239 33.97 7.02 10.97
C GLU A 239 34.27 6.85 9.49
N SER A 240 34.29 5.61 9.03
CA SER A 240 34.41 5.27 7.62
C SER A 240 33.61 4.03 7.28
N SER A 241 33.27 3.90 6.01
CA SER A 241 32.60 2.74 5.46
C SER A 241 33.14 2.39 4.07
N LEU A 242 32.62 1.32 3.47
CA LEU A 242 33.00 0.96 2.11
C LEU A 242 32.44 2.02 1.14
N SER A 243 33.32 2.56 0.31
CA SER A 243 32.90 3.48 -0.74
C SER A 243 32.04 2.77 -1.77
N CYS A 244 30.95 3.41 -2.20
CA CYS A 244 30.05 2.88 -3.21
C CYS A 244 29.82 3.87 -4.35
N GLU A 245 29.43 3.34 -5.51
CA GLU A 245 29.12 4.11 -6.71
C GLU A 245 27.79 4.85 -6.57
N ARG A 246 26.87 4.39 -5.73
CA ARG A 246 25.59 5.07 -5.50
C ARG A 246 25.31 5.13 -4.01
N VAL A 247 25.23 6.33 -3.47
CA VAL A 247 24.77 6.60 -2.11
C VAL A 247 23.32 7.03 -2.18
N GLN A 248 22.45 6.31 -1.48
CA GLN A 248 21.08 6.70 -1.29
C GLN A 248 20.96 7.52 -0.02
N ALA A 249 20.22 8.61 -0.12
CA ALA A 249 19.89 9.45 1.01
C ALA A 249 18.39 9.69 1.11
N SER A 250 17.99 9.84 2.35
CA SER A 250 16.63 10.11 2.76
C SER A 250 16.69 11.38 3.59
N TRP A 251 15.89 12.39 3.27
CA TRP A 251 16.11 13.77 3.71
C TRP A 251 14.82 14.43 4.22
N LEU A 252 14.91 15.09 5.37
CA LEU A 252 13.85 15.88 6.00
C LEU A 252 14.38 17.27 6.29
N ALA A 253 13.65 18.29 5.88
CA ALA A 253 13.83 19.64 6.39
C ALA A 253 12.51 20.10 7.01
N GLN A 254 12.55 20.66 8.22
CA GLN A 254 11.37 21.10 8.95
C GLN A 254 11.62 22.48 9.54
N LEU A 255 10.78 23.44 9.16
CA LEU A 255 10.79 24.76 9.78
C LEU A 255 10.01 24.69 11.09
N ARG A 256 10.64 25.18 12.14
CA ARG A 256 10.11 25.28 13.50
C ARG A 256 9.43 26.63 13.73
N PRO A 257 8.51 26.72 14.71
CA PRO A 257 7.86 27.98 15.07
C PRO A 257 8.82 29.09 15.52
N ASP A 258 10.01 28.73 16.02
CA ASP A 258 11.06 29.68 16.41
C ASP A 258 11.88 30.23 15.23
N GLY A 259 11.53 29.87 14.00
CA GLY A 259 12.22 30.29 12.78
C GLY A 259 13.52 29.53 12.52
N MET A 260 13.75 28.41 13.19
CA MET A 260 14.87 27.53 12.93
C MET A 260 14.47 26.42 11.94
N LEU A 261 15.37 26.04 11.04
CA LEU A 261 15.22 24.89 10.17
C LEU A 261 15.98 23.71 10.77
N SER A 262 15.26 22.65 11.11
CA SER A 262 15.82 21.34 11.44
C SER A 262 16.00 20.55 10.14
N THR A 263 17.22 20.17 9.82
CA THR A 263 17.51 19.29 8.68
C THR A 263 18.05 17.97 9.19
N SER A 264 17.45 16.86 8.77
CA SER A 264 17.88 15.52 9.14
C SER A 264 18.01 14.67 7.88
N ALA A 265 19.06 13.86 7.82
CA ALA A 265 19.27 12.96 6.71
C ALA A 265 19.92 11.66 7.15
N VAL A 266 19.65 10.58 6.42
CA VAL A 266 20.31 9.28 6.55
C VAL A 266 20.83 8.82 5.20
N PHE A 267 21.99 8.19 5.22
CA PHE A 267 22.83 7.82 4.09
C PHE A 267 23.21 6.35 4.20
N THR A 268 23.18 5.66 3.07
CA THR A 268 23.70 4.30 2.93
C THR A 268 24.06 4.04 1.46
N CYS A 269 24.78 2.96 1.20
CA CYS A 269 24.99 2.50 -0.17
C CYS A 269 23.67 1.97 -0.74
N ALA A 270 23.32 2.35 -1.96
CA ALA A 270 22.04 1.95 -2.57
C ALA A 270 21.88 0.43 -2.63
N ALA A 271 22.95 -0.32 -2.91
CA ALA A 271 22.93 -1.78 -2.89
C ALA A 271 22.54 -2.36 -1.52
N ASN A 272 22.94 -1.71 -0.41
CA ASN A 272 22.53 -2.14 0.93
C ASN A 272 21.04 -1.84 1.17
N PHE A 273 20.59 -0.66 0.75
CA PHE A 273 19.17 -0.27 0.86
C PHE A 273 18.26 -1.23 0.10
N ASP A 274 18.66 -1.59 -1.12
CA ASP A 274 17.88 -2.50 -1.98
C ASP A 274 17.87 -3.93 -1.41
N ALA A 275 18.99 -4.38 -0.82
CA ALA A 275 19.14 -5.74 -0.30
C ALA A 275 18.57 -5.98 1.10
N ASP A 276 18.46 -4.95 1.96
CA ASP A 276 18.03 -5.10 3.36
C ASP A 276 16.72 -4.35 3.64
N GLU A 277 15.64 -5.10 3.81
CA GLU A 277 14.32 -4.55 4.16
C GLU A 277 14.32 -3.81 5.50
N ARG A 278 15.08 -4.28 6.48
CA ARG A 278 15.17 -3.62 7.79
C ARG A 278 15.76 -2.22 7.66
N LEU A 279 16.73 -2.06 6.77
CA LEU A 279 17.31 -0.77 6.45
C LEU A 279 16.30 0.17 5.79
N ARG A 280 15.42 -0.36 4.93
CA ARG A 280 14.32 0.43 4.34
C ARG A 280 13.37 0.95 5.42
N PHE A 281 13.03 0.15 6.44
CA PHE A 281 12.23 0.62 7.57
C PHE A 281 12.92 1.73 8.36
N VAL A 282 14.22 1.62 8.65
CA VAL A 282 14.96 2.71 9.31
C VAL A 282 14.81 4.02 8.55
N PHE A 283 14.92 3.96 7.23
CA PHE A 283 14.78 5.13 6.37
C PHE A 283 13.35 5.66 6.43
N GLU A 284 12.32 4.85 6.28
CA GLU A 284 10.91 5.26 6.43
C GLU A 284 10.65 5.91 7.81
N ASP A 285 11.21 5.30 8.84
CA ASP A 285 11.00 5.65 10.23
C ASP A 285 11.63 6.97 10.65
N LEU A 286 12.80 7.31 10.12
CA LEU A 286 13.40 8.62 10.36
C LEU A 286 12.46 9.77 9.96
N PHE A 287 11.60 9.54 8.96
CA PHE A 287 10.59 10.49 8.52
C PHE A 287 9.26 10.32 9.25
N ASN A 288 9.02 9.22 9.94
CA ASN A 288 7.76 8.98 10.66
C ASN A 288 7.80 9.56 12.07
N ASN A 289 7.78 10.90 12.13
CA ASN A 289 7.72 11.68 13.37
C ASN A 289 8.89 11.40 14.33
N THR A 290 10.03 10.92 13.84
CA THR A 290 11.19 10.58 14.69
C THR A 290 11.93 11.80 15.23
N VAL A 291 11.89 12.93 14.53
CA VAL A 291 12.59 14.17 14.91
C VAL A 291 11.57 15.17 15.43
N ALA A 292 11.70 15.57 16.70
CA ALA A 292 10.81 16.54 17.33
C ALA A 292 11.57 17.63 18.11
N PRO A 293 11.10 18.89 18.13
CA PRO A 293 11.79 20.03 18.74
C PRO A 293 11.69 20.12 20.27
N VAL A 294 11.40 19.01 20.98
CA VAL A 294 11.26 18.82 22.45
C VAL A 294 9.81 18.53 22.85
N LEU A 295 9.54 17.24 23.08
CA LEU A 295 8.26 16.75 23.60
C LEU A 295 8.53 15.69 24.68
N ALA A 296 7.60 15.50 25.61
CA ALA A 296 7.64 14.35 26.51
C ALA A 296 7.24 13.10 25.72
N LEU A 297 7.62 11.90 26.17
CA LEU A 297 7.14 10.68 25.54
C LEU A 297 5.79 10.29 26.15
N GLY A 298 4.82 10.02 25.30
CA GLY A 298 3.66 9.21 25.63
C GLY A 298 3.91 7.77 25.21
N SER A 299 3.46 6.81 26.02
CA SER A 299 3.36 5.41 25.59
C SER A 299 1.88 5.10 25.46
N HIS A 300 1.54 4.49 24.34
CA HIS A 300 0.19 4.08 23.98
C HIS A 300 0.19 2.58 23.76
N CYS A 301 -0.93 1.98 24.11
CA CYS A 301 -1.22 0.60 23.83
C CYS A 301 -2.69 0.54 23.47
N GLU A 302 -2.95 0.10 22.25
CA GLU A 302 -4.29 0.01 21.71
C GLU A 302 -4.50 -1.38 21.14
N GLU A 303 -5.59 -2.00 21.57
CA GLU A 303 -6.13 -3.17 20.91
C GLU A 303 -6.81 -2.68 19.65
N LEU A 304 -6.37 -3.20 18.50
CA LEU A 304 -7.10 -3.01 17.28
C LEU A 304 -8.34 -3.89 17.40
N GLY A 305 -9.50 -3.24 17.50
CA GLY A 305 -10.79 -3.93 17.62
C GLY A 305 -10.96 -4.97 16.52
N PRO A 306 -11.90 -5.93 16.67
CA PRO A 306 -12.09 -6.98 15.69
C PRO A 306 -12.18 -6.32 14.32
N PHE A 307 -11.25 -6.71 13.44
CA PHE A 307 -11.19 -6.16 12.11
C PHE A 307 -12.50 -6.51 11.47
N VAL A 308 -13.43 -5.55 11.49
CA VAL A 308 -14.58 -5.62 10.61
C VAL A 308 -13.92 -5.40 9.27
N PHE A 309 -13.62 -6.52 8.62
CA PHE A 309 -13.46 -6.53 7.19
C PHE A 309 -14.80 -6.03 6.65
N GLU A 310 -14.97 -4.71 6.60
CA GLU A 310 -15.46 -4.16 5.36
C GLU A 310 -14.38 -4.57 4.37
N HIS A 311 -14.46 -5.82 3.87
CA HIS A 311 -13.76 -6.25 2.68
C HIS A 311 -14.29 -5.26 1.65
N GLY A 312 -13.59 -4.13 1.53
CA GLY A 312 -13.89 -3.13 0.54
C GLY A 312 -14.03 -3.91 -0.75
N LYS A 313 -15.10 -3.62 -1.49
CA LYS A 313 -15.33 -4.31 -2.75
C LYS A 313 -14.04 -4.19 -3.57
N ILE A 314 -13.56 -5.26 -4.19
CA ILE A 314 -12.37 -5.17 -5.05
C ILE A 314 -12.76 -5.61 -6.45
N ASP A 315 -12.52 -4.74 -7.42
CA ASP A 315 -12.67 -5.07 -8.83
C ASP A 315 -11.28 -5.13 -9.47
N PHE A 316 -10.87 -6.33 -9.87
CA PHE A 316 -9.63 -6.56 -10.61
C PHE A 316 -9.88 -6.44 -12.11
N LEU A 317 -9.01 -5.71 -12.81
CA LEU A 317 -8.91 -5.71 -14.26
C LEU A 317 -7.54 -6.29 -14.66
N TRP A 318 -7.54 -7.46 -15.27
CA TRP A 318 -6.34 -8.06 -15.85
C TRP A 318 -6.18 -7.57 -17.29
N VAL A 319 -5.07 -6.88 -17.56
CA VAL A 319 -4.69 -6.43 -18.90
C VAL A 319 -3.61 -7.39 -19.40
N VAL A 320 -4.02 -8.35 -20.21
CA VAL A 320 -3.15 -9.46 -20.63
C VAL A 320 -2.59 -9.17 -22.01
N ASP A 321 -1.27 -9.22 -22.14
CA ASP A 321 -0.62 -9.14 -23.43
C ASP A 321 -0.95 -10.37 -24.25
N ASN A 322 -1.68 -10.14 -25.34
CA ASN A 322 -2.10 -11.15 -26.29
C ASN A 322 -1.16 -11.20 -27.50
N SER A 323 0.04 -10.60 -27.43
CA SER A 323 1.03 -10.64 -28.50
C SER A 323 1.65 -12.02 -28.72
N SER A 324 2.25 -12.23 -29.88
CA SER A 324 2.87 -13.51 -30.24
C SER A 324 4.10 -13.87 -29.42
N ALA A 325 4.73 -12.90 -28.78
CA ALA A 325 5.88 -13.13 -27.93
C ALA A 325 5.48 -13.73 -26.57
N MET A 326 4.27 -13.48 -26.07
CA MET A 326 3.75 -14.06 -24.81
C MET A 326 3.40 -15.55 -24.90
N ALA A 327 3.67 -16.14 -26.06
CA ALA A 327 3.06 -17.38 -26.43
C ALA A 327 3.49 -18.61 -25.67
N SER A 328 4.76 -18.70 -25.35
CA SER A 328 5.30 -19.79 -24.56
C SER A 328 4.87 -19.71 -23.10
N VAL A 329 4.45 -18.54 -22.58
CA VAL A 329 4.06 -18.33 -21.18
C VAL A 329 2.56 -18.20 -20.96
N GLN A 330 1.75 -18.05 -22.00
CA GLN A 330 0.32 -17.84 -21.83
C GLN A 330 -0.36 -18.95 -21.03
N THR A 331 0.05 -20.21 -21.25
CA THR A 331 -0.45 -21.36 -20.48
C THR A 331 -0.08 -21.22 -19.00
N GLU A 332 1.16 -20.83 -18.69
CA GLU A 332 1.61 -20.62 -17.31
C GLU A 332 0.86 -19.45 -16.65
N VAL A 333 0.63 -18.37 -17.40
CA VAL A 333 -0.19 -17.23 -16.96
C VAL A 333 -1.62 -17.65 -16.68
N ALA A 334 -2.24 -18.47 -17.53
CA ALA A 334 -3.61 -18.94 -17.35
C ALA A 334 -3.76 -19.89 -16.16
N GLU A 335 -2.84 -20.85 -16.00
CA GLU A 335 -2.81 -21.74 -14.83
C GLU A 335 -2.66 -20.94 -13.53
N SER A 336 -1.80 -19.91 -13.56
CA SER A 336 -1.55 -19.02 -12.44
C SER A 336 -2.73 -18.11 -12.12
N ALA A 337 -3.38 -17.57 -13.14
CA ALA A 337 -4.59 -16.79 -13.03
C ALA A 337 -5.71 -17.64 -12.38
N ALA A 338 -5.85 -18.90 -12.75
CA ALA A 338 -6.80 -19.80 -12.11
C ALA A 338 -6.51 -20.02 -10.62
N ALA A 339 -5.23 -20.10 -10.21
CA ALA A 339 -4.83 -20.20 -8.81
C ALA A 339 -5.11 -18.89 -8.03
N PHE A 340 -4.74 -17.74 -8.61
CA PHE A 340 -5.05 -16.41 -8.08
C PHE A 340 -6.56 -16.27 -7.80
N TYR A 341 -7.39 -16.62 -8.78
CA TYR A 341 -8.84 -16.53 -8.65
C TYR A 341 -9.39 -17.46 -7.54
N HIS A 342 -8.80 -18.64 -7.38
CA HIS A 342 -9.16 -19.56 -6.29
C HIS A 342 -8.88 -18.93 -4.92
N SER A 343 -7.71 -18.32 -4.75
CA SER A 343 -7.35 -17.64 -3.49
C SER A 343 -8.29 -16.48 -3.19
N LEU A 344 -8.63 -15.67 -4.20
CA LEU A 344 -9.62 -14.61 -4.05
C LEU A 344 -11.00 -15.15 -3.65
N ALA A 345 -11.45 -16.24 -4.25
CA ALA A 345 -12.73 -16.86 -3.92
C ALA A 345 -12.77 -17.42 -2.49
N ASP A 346 -11.66 -17.97 -2.03
CA ASP A 346 -11.52 -18.52 -0.67
C ASP A 346 -11.42 -17.42 0.40
N SER A 347 -10.99 -16.21 0.03
CA SER A 347 -10.85 -15.08 0.97
C SER A 347 -12.15 -14.56 1.58
N GLY A 348 -13.31 -14.98 1.05
CA GLY A 348 -14.62 -14.50 1.51
C GLY A 348 -14.97 -13.05 1.16
N GLY A 349 -14.05 -12.29 0.54
CA GLY A 349 -14.25 -10.89 0.16
C GLY A 349 -15.23 -10.69 -1.01
N ASP A 350 -15.82 -9.49 -1.11
CA ASP A 350 -16.66 -9.08 -2.24
C ASP A 350 -15.80 -8.69 -3.46
N ILE A 351 -15.27 -9.70 -4.12
CA ILE A 351 -14.27 -9.56 -5.18
C ILE A 351 -14.86 -9.93 -6.54
N ARG A 352 -14.49 -9.19 -7.58
CA ARG A 352 -14.75 -9.56 -8.96
C ARG A 352 -13.53 -9.35 -9.83
N VAL A 353 -13.40 -10.14 -10.89
CA VAL A 353 -12.27 -10.09 -11.81
C VAL A 353 -12.76 -9.99 -13.25
N ALA A 354 -12.25 -9.04 -14.01
CA ALA A 354 -12.46 -8.93 -15.45
C ALA A 354 -11.12 -9.02 -16.18
N VAL A 355 -11.18 -9.37 -17.46
CA VAL A 355 -9.99 -9.46 -18.33
C VAL A 355 -10.18 -8.57 -19.54
N THR A 356 -9.11 -7.93 -19.97
CA THR A 356 -8.96 -7.22 -21.23
C THR A 356 -7.59 -7.53 -21.84
N THR A 357 -7.32 -7.03 -23.03
CA THR A 357 -6.05 -7.23 -23.74
C THR A 357 -5.26 -5.93 -23.85
N THR A 358 -3.97 -6.02 -24.14
CA THR A 358 -3.10 -4.86 -24.42
C THR A 358 -3.45 -4.14 -25.73
N GLU A 359 -4.43 -4.63 -26.49
CA GLU A 359 -4.93 -4.02 -27.72
C GLU A 359 -6.30 -3.34 -27.56
N ALA A 360 -6.92 -3.43 -26.38
CA ALA A 360 -8.26 -2.90 -26.18
C ALA A 360 -8.35 -1.38 -26.46
N TYR A 361 -7.23 -0.64 -26.37
CA TYR A 361 -7.16 0.77 -26.80
C TYR A 361 -7.64 0.99 -28.25
N GLY A 362 -7.42 0.03 -29.14
CA GLY A 362 -7.76 0.13 -30.57
C GLY A 362 -9.27 0.21 -30.82
N LEU A 363 -10.07 -0.37 -29.92
CA LEU A 363 -11.54 -0.26 -29.94
C LEU A 363 -12.03 1.16 -29.63
N ILE A 364 -11.16 2.00 -29.06
CA ILE A 364 -11.55 3.21 -28.35
C ILE A 364 -11.17 4.45 -29.14
N GLU A 365 -10.02 4.44 -29.82
CA GLU A 365 -9.62 5.55 -30.69
C GLU A 365 -10.44 5.65 -32.00
N GLY A 366 -11.37 4.71 -32.25
CA GLY A 366 -12.08 4.63 -33.52
C GLY A 366 -11.14 4.37 -34.71
N SER A 367 -9.90 3.97 -34.42
CA SER A 367 -8.97 3.44 -35.41
C SER A 367 -9.69 2.31 -36.13
N PRO A 368 -9.67 2.28 -37.48
CA PRO A 368 -10.21 1.14 -38.20
C PRO A 368 -9.48 -0.08 -37.66
N LEU A 369 -10.20 -0.92 -36.92
CA LEU A 369 -9.69 -2.13 -36.33
C LEU A 369 -8.91 -2.82 -37.44
N THR A 370 -7.58 -2.85 -37.30
CA THR A 370 -6.79 -3.71 -38.15
C THR A 370 -7.31 -5.11 -37.94
N ALA A 371 -7.19 -5.99 -38.95
CA ALA A 371 -7.74 -7.34 -38.91
C ALA A 371 -7.42 -8.12 -37.61
N THR A 372 -6.39 -7.72 -36.87
CA THR A 372 -5.99 -8.21 -35.54
C THR A 372 -7.10 -8.21 -34.48
N LEU A 373 -7.88 -7.13 -34.29
CA LEU A 373 -8.93 -7.08 -33.25
C LEU A 373 -10.22 -7.81 -33.64
N ASP A 374 -10.41 -8.14 -34.93
CA ASP A 374 -11.54 -8.97 -35.37
C ASP A 374 -11.37 -10.46 -34.96
N HIS A 375 -10.20 -10.85 -34.45
CA HIS A 375 -9.89 -12.22 -34.09
C HIS A 375 -10.18 -12.59 -32.63
N ASP A 376 -10.36 -11.63 -31.71
CA ASP A 376 -10.73 -11.95 -30.33
C ASP A 376 -12.26 -11.92 -30.21
N GLU A 377 -12.92 -13.05 -30.47
CA GLU A 377 -14.39 -13.16 -30.41
C GLU A 377 -14.93 -12.89 -29.00
N LEU A 378 -14.09 -13.02 -27.97
CA LEU A 378 -14.48 -12.76 -26.60
C LEU A 378 -14.48 -11.27 -26.28
N LEU A 379 -13.77 -10.42 -27.02
CA LEU A 379 -13.63 -9.00 -26.69
C LEU A 379 -14.91 -8.21 -27.03
N ASP A 380 -15.61 -7.76 -26.00
CA ASP A 380 -16.80 -6.93 -26.14
C ASP A 380 -16.41 -5.53 -26.63
N ARG A 381 -16.80 -5.19 -27.87
CA ARG A 381 -16.39 -3.92 -28.52
C ARG A 381 -16.84 -2.65 -27.79
N GLN A 382 -17.87 -2.75 -26.96
CA GLN A 382 -18.39 -1.62 -26.21
C GLN A 382 -17.53 -1.33 -24.98
N SER A 383 -17.23 -2.34 -24.17
CA SER A 383 -16.50 -2.19 -22.91
C SER A 383 -14.98 -2.38 -23.05
N GLY A 384 -14.55 -3.18 -24.02
CA GLY A 384 -13.20 -3.71 -24.11
C GLY A 384 -12.91 -4.85 -23.13
N LEU A 385 -13.91 -5.38 -22.42
CA LEU A 385 -13.75 -6.58 -21.59
C LEU A 385 -13.94 -7.86 -22.41
N ARG A 386 -13.24 -8.93 -22.04
CA ARG A 386 -13.47 -10.27 -22.59
C ARG A 386 -14.65 -10.95 -21.92
N GLY A 387 -15.40 -11.74 -22.69
CA GLY A 387 -16.45 -12.63 -22.22
C GLY A 387 -17.63 -11.91 -21.57
N LEU A 388 -18.05 -12.37 -20.39
CA LEU A 388 -19.26 -11.93 -19.69
C LEU A 388 -19.08 -10.67 -18.81
N GLY A 389 -17.88 -10.06 -18.84
CA GLY A 389 -17.50 -8.96 -17.96
C GLY A 389 -16.83 -9.45 -16.68
N PHE A 390 -17.19 -8.86 -15.54
CA PHE A 390 -16.68 -9.21 -14.22
C PHE A 390 -17.19 -10.56 -13.73
N LEU A 391 -16.26 -11.45 -13.39
CA LEU A 391 -16.48 -12.75 -12.77
C LEU A 391 -16.39 -12.62 -11.24
N SER A 392 -17.46 -12.96 -10.53
CA SER A 392 -17.47 -13.06 -9.06
C SER A 392 -17.38 -14.52 -8.59
N PRO A 393 -16.95 -14.81 -7.35
CA PRO A 393 -16.95 -16.18 -6.80
C PRO A 393 -18.32 -16.88 -6.88
N SER A 394 -19.42 -16.12 -6.93
CA SER A 394 -20.77 -16.65 -7.12
C SER A 394 -21.14 -16.95 -8.57
N THR A 395 -20.30 -16.60 -9.54
CA THR A 395 -20.52 -16.88 -10.96
C THR A 395 -20.25 -18.36 -11.22
N PRO A 396 -21.22 -19.13 -11.76
CA PRO A 396 -20.99 -20.54 -12.08
C PRO A 396 -19.82 -20.70 -13.04
N ASP A 397 -18.95 -21.68 -12.77
CA ASP A 397 -17.76 -21.98 -13.60
C ASP A 397 -16.79 -20.80 -13.80
N SER A 398 -16.83 -19.81 -12.90
CA SER A 398 -16.00 -18.60 -13.00
C SER A 398 -14.50 -18.86 -13.16
N ARG A 399 -13.99 -19.92 -12.54
CA ARG A 399 -12.61 -20.38 -12.75
C ARG A 399 -12.34 -20.73 -14.21
N ALA A 400 -13.19 -21.55 -14.82
CA ALA A 400 -13.02 -21.97 -16.20
C ALA A 400 -13.17 -20.79 -17.16
N PHE A 401 -14.07 -19.85 -16.86
CA PHE A 401 -14.18 -18.61 -17.63
C PHE A 401 -12.96 -17.72 -17.47
N PHE A 402 -12.42 -17.56 -16.26
CA PHE A 402 -11.23 -16.73 -16.07
C PHE A 402 -10.02 -17.31 -16.79
N GLU A 403 -9.80 -18.62 -16.67
CA GLU A 403 -8.80 -19.34 -17.44
C GLU A 403 -9.01 -19.11 -18.95
N GLN A 404 -10.23 -19.28 -19.45
CA GLN A 404 -10.56 -19.02 -20.85
C GLN A 404 -10.25 -17.57 -21.27
N TYR A 405 -10.58 -16.59 -20.44
CA TYR A 405 -10.41 -15.16 -20.75
C TYR A 405 -8.95 -14.73 -20.69
N VAL A 406 -8.12 -15.42 -19.91
CA VAL A 406 -6.68 -15.17 -19.88
C VAL A 406 -5.95 -15.99 -20.95
N THR A 407 -6.46 -17.16 -21.35
CA THR A 407 -5.93 -17.92 -22.48
C THR A 407 -6.24 -17.27 -23.82
N TRP A 408 -5.50 -17.68 -24.84
CA TRP A 408 -5.75 -17.25 -26.23
C TRP A 408 -7.09 -17.72 -26.79
N ASP A 409 -7.50 -17.04 -27.87
CA ASP A 409 -8.49 -17.61 -28.76
C ASP A 409 -7.94 -18.87 -29.44
N GLN A 410 -8.71 -19.97 -29.40
CA GLN A 410 -8.27 -21.31 -29.82
C GLN A 410 -8.06 -21.43 -31.33
N ASP A 411 -8.49 -20.43 -32.11
CA ASP A 411 -8.41 -20.42 -33.57
C ASP A 411 -7.26 -19.54 -34.12
N CYS A 412 -6.32 -19.13 -33.27
CA CYS A 412 -5.23 -18.21 -33.61
C CYS A 412 -3.85 -18.87 -33.84
N GLU A 413 -3.83 -20.19 -34.01
CA GLU A 413 -2.64 -20.92 -34.42
C GLU A 413 -2.25 -20.57 -35.86
N ALA A 414 -0.99 -20.18 -36.09
CA ALA A 414 -0.48 -20.03 -37.44
C ALA A 414 -0.70 -21.32 -38.23
N LEU A 415 -1.42 -21.29 -39.36
CA LEU A 415 -1.53 -22.44 -40.26
C LEU A 415 -0.43 -22.36 -41.33
N ASP A 416 0.22 -23.48 -41.59
CA ASP A 416 1.22 -23.64 -42.63
C ASP A 416 0.53 -23.62 -44.00
N ALA A 417 1.34 -23.69 -45.07
CA ALA A 417 0.81 -23.73 -46.43
C ALA A 417 -0.14 -24.92 -46.72
N ASN A 418 -0.25 -25.89 -45.80
CA ASN A 418 -1.11 -27.06 -45.88
C ASN A 418 -2.35 -26.97 -44.97
N GLY A 419 -2.54 -25.86 -44.25
CA GLY A 419 -3.63 -25.73 -43.27
C GLY A 419 -3.40 -26.51 -41.97
N LEU A 420 -2.15 -26.90 -41.69
CA LEU A 420 -1.74 -27.52 -40.41
C LEU A 420 -1.04 -26.47 -39.55
N PRO A 421 -1.06 -26.54 -38.21
CA PRO A 421 -0.33 -25.60 -37.37
C PRO A 421 1.17 -25.49 -37.77
N ALA A 422 1.59 -24.31 -38.21
CA ALA A 422 2.92 -23.94 -38.71
C ALA A 422 3.91 -23.80 -37.56
N GLY A 423 4.66 -24.87 -37.31
CA GLY A 423 5.74 -24.84 -36.31
C GLY A 423 5.24 -25.07 -34.89
N PRO A 424 6.12 -25.03 -33.86
CA PRO A 424 5.74 -25.39 -32.49
C PRO A 424 4.49 -24.61 -32.08
N GLN A 425 3.62 -25.25 -31.29
CA GLN A 425 2.20 -24.92 -30.97
C GLN A 425 1.95 -23.52 -30.34
N HIS A 426 2.79 -22.51 -30.61
CA HIS A 426 2.91 -21.26 -29.88
C HIS A 426 3.27 -20.06 -30.79
N ALA A 427 2.94 -20.07 -32.09
CA ALA A 427 3.08 -18.88 -32.93
C ALA A 427 1.70 -18.26 -33.17
N ASN A 428 1.35 -17.26 -32.35
CA ASN A 428 0.09 -16.52 -32.45
C ASN A 428 0.13 -15.54 -33.65
N LEU A 429 -0.90 -15.59 -34.50
CA LEU A 429 -1.07 -14.64 -35.63
C LEU A 429 -2.06 -13.50 -35.34
N CYS A 430 -2.83 -13.58 -34.25
CA CYS A 430 -3.98 -12.72 -33.99
C CYS A 430 -3.70 -11.58 -33.01
N GLY A 431 -2.56 -11.61 -32.32
CA GLY A 431 -2.10 -10.50 -31.50
C GLY A 431 -1.31 -9.46 -32.29
N SER A 432 -1.48 -8.20 -31.94
CA SER A 432 -0.62 -7.09 -32.29
C SER A 432 0.77 -7.32 -31.69
N ASP A 433 1.80 -7.11 -32.52
CA ASP A 433 3.17 -7.05 -32.03
C ASP A 433 3.49 -5.70 -31.33
N SER A 434 2.46 -4.92 -31.03
CA SER A 434 2.53 -3.62 -30.37
C SER A 434 1.54 -3.60 -29.19
N PRO A 435 1.90 -4.23 -28.04
CA PRO A 435 1.06 -4.21 -26.85
C PRO A 435 1.13 -2.86 -26.14
N ASP A 436 -0.04 -2.28 -25.87
CA ASP A 436 -0.20 -0.98 -25.19
C ASP A 436 -1.08 -1.17 -23.95
N GLY A 437 -0.53 -1.83 -22.93
CA GLY A 437 -1.28 -2.23 -21.75
C GLY A 437 -1.62 -1.05 -20.83
N LEU A 438 -0.73 -0.06 -20.72
CA LEU A 438 -1.01 1.13 -19.91
C LEU A 438 -2.20 1.93 -20.47
N GLU A 439 -2.25 2.11 -21.78
CA GLU A 439 -3.34 2.81 -22.45
C GLU A 439 -4.64 1.98 -22.45
N SER A 440 -4.53 0.68 -22.77
CA SER A 440 -5.69 -0.23 -22.80
C SER A 440 -6.36 -0.34 -21.44
N GLY A 441 -5.58 -0.52 -20.37
CA GLY A 441 -6.13 -0.60 -19.00
C GLY A 441 -6.89 0.66 -18.61
N ALA A 442 -6.31 1.84 -18.85
CA ALA A 442 -6.91 3.11 -18.45
C ALA A 442 -8.21 3.40 -19.23
N LEU A 443 -8.19 3.21 -20.56
CA LEU A 443 -9.38 3.45 -21.38
C LEU A 443 -10.50 2.44 -21.10
N VAL A 444 -10.17 1.18 -20.84
CA VAL A 444 -11.16 0.17 -20.45
C VAL A 444 -11.80 0.55 -19.12
N LEU A 445 -11.00 0.87 -18.09
CA LEU A 445 -11.50 1.36 -16.80
C LEU A 445 -12.47 2.53 -16.94
N GLU A 446 -12.11 3.55 -17.73
CA GLU A 446 -12.96 4.72 -18.00
C GLU A 446 -14.32 4.32 -18.60
N ARG A 447 -14.33 3.37 -19.54
CA ARG A 447 -15.56 2.88 -20.15
C ARG A 447 -16.40 2.06 -19.19
N ILE A 448 -15.78 1.13 -18.46
CA ILE A 448 -16.50 0.25 -17.54
C ILE A 448 -17.03 0.98 -16.31
N LEU A 449 -16.44 2.11 -15.94
CA LEU A 449 -17.01 3.00 -14.92
C LEU A 449 -18.39 3.55 -15.34
N ALA A 450 -18.62 3.72 -16.64
CA ALA A 450 -19.86 4.24 -17.21
C ALA A 450 -20.74 3.18 -17.91
N ASP A 451 -20.36 1.90 -17.90
CA ASP A 451 -21.12 0.87 -18.62
C ASP A 451 -22.51 0.65 -17.97
N PRO A 452 -23.60 0.64 -18.76
CA PRO A 452 -24.95 0.43 -18.21
C PRO A 452 -25.22 -1.01 -17.75
N ARG A 453 -24.41 -1.98 -18.16
CA ARG A 453 -24.57 -3.40 -17.81
C ARG A 453 -23.88 -3.67 -16.48
N GLU A 454 -24.63 -4.10 -15.48
CA GLU A 454 -24.10 -4.31 -14.11
C GLU A 454 -22.91 -5.29 -14.04
N SER A 455 -22.91 -6.33 -14.88
CA SER A 455 -21.79 -7.30 -14.94
C SER A 455 -20.54 -6.73 -15.60
N TYR A 456 -20.63 -5.64 -16.36
CA TYR A 456 -19.48 -4.95 -16.98
C TYR A 456 -19.08 -3.71 -16.19
N ARG A 457 -19.97 -3.19 -15.35
CA ARG A 457 -19.77 -1.92 -14.67
C ARG A 457 -18.82 -2.06 -13.49
N LEU A 458 -17.83 -1.20 -13.43
CA LEU A 458 -16.94 -1.03 -12.28
C LEU A 458 -17.72 -0.49 -11.07
N ARG A 459 -17.50 -1.04 -9.87
CA ARG A 459 -18.23 -0.62 -8.67
C ARG A 459 -17.61 0.67 -8.13
N PRO A 460 -18.37 1.77 -8.01
CA PRO A 460 -17.81 3.05 -7.56
C PRO A 460 -17.34 3.04 -6.10
N ASP A 461 -17.80 2.08 -5.30
CA ASP A 461 -17.39 1.84 -3.92
C ASP A 461 -16.33 0.74 -3.79
N SER A 462 -15.75 0.28 -4.90
CA SER A 462 -14.66 -0.70 -4.89
C SER A 462 -13.28 -0.06 -4.98
N LEU A 463 -12.27 -0.74 -4.45
CA LEU A 463 -10.90 -0.54 -4.90
C LEU A 463 -10.77 -1.14 -6.29
N HIS A 464 -10.22 -0.38 -7.23
CA HIS A 464 -9.89 -0.89 -8.55
C HIS A 464 -8.42 -1.34 -8.54
N VAL A 465 -8.18 -2.55 -8.99
CA VAL A 465 -6.82 -3.10 -9.12
C VAL A 465 -6.60 -3.47 -10.58
N VAL A 466 -5.53 -2.97 -11.18
CA VAL A 466 -5.15 -3.26 -12.56
C VAL A 466 -3.92 -4.13 -12.55
N VAL A 467 -3.98 -5.29 -13.18
CA VAL A 467 -2.86 -6.22 -13.28
C VAL A 467 -2.42 -6.28 -14.74
N TRP A 468 -1.30 -5.63 -15.09
CA TRP A 468 -0.70 -5.75 -16.42
C TRP A 468 0.16 -6.99 -16.47
N VAL A 469 -0.15 -7.92 -17.38
CA VAL A 469 0.65 -9.12 -17.61
C VAL A 469 1.24 -9.05 -19.01
N SER A 470 2.49 -8.63 -19.11
CA SER A 470 3.09 -8.32 -20.42
C SER A 470 4.60 -8.53 -20.42
N ASN A 471 5.17 -8.83 -21.59
CA ASN A 471 6.62 -8.82 -21.77
C ASN A 471 7.15 -7.51 -22.39
N ARG A 472 6.27 -6.55 -22.71
CA ARG A 472 6.64 -5.21 -23.21
C ARG A 472 5.51 -4.19 -23.20
N GLU A 473 5.87 -2.91 -23.20
CA GLU A 473 4.99 -1.76 -23.50
C GLU A 473 5.51 -1.06 -24.76
N SER A 474 4.66 -0.88 -25.76
CA SER A 474 5.14 -0.59 -27.11
C SER A 474 4.92 0.84 -27.57
N ARG A 475 3.86 1.52 -27.11
CA ARG A 475 3.49 2.85 -27.60
C ARG A 475 3.70 3.94 -26.58
N ALA A 476 3.35 3.72 -25.31
CA ALA A 476 3.42 4.75 -24.28
C ALA A 476 4.82 5.38 -24.22
N VAL A 477 5.85 4.55 -24.20
CA VAL A 477 7.26 4.95 -24.05
C VAL A 477 8.12 4.48 -25.23
N ALA A 478 7.53 4.35 -26.41
CA ALA A 478 8.19 3.81 -27.60
C ALA A 478 9.53 4.52 -27.91
N GLY A 479 10.64 3.79 -27.82
CA GLY A 479 11.97 4.33 -28.10
C GLY A 479 12.51 5.33 -27.06
N LEU A 480 11.84 5.45 -25.92
CA LEU A 480 12.31 6.20 -24.77
C LEU A 480 12.92 5.25 -23.74
N THR A 481 13.85 5.78 -22.97
CA THR A 481 14.43 5.18 -21.78
C THR A 481 14.07 6.03 -20.56
N PRO A 482 14.17 5.50 -19.33
CA PRO A 482 13.97 6.27 -18.10
C PRO A 482 14.83 7.54 -17.99
N THR A 483 15.92 7.63 -18.76
CA THR A 483 16.79 8.82 -18.79
C THR A 483 16.37 9.89 -19.80
N ASP A 484 15.46 9.56 -20.72
CA ASP A 484 14.99 10.52 -21.72
C ASP A 484 14.07 11.57 -21.09
N PRO A 485 14.22 12.87 -21.40
CA PRO A 485 13.40 13.92 -20.79
C PRO A 485 11.89 13.79 -21.04
N GLY A 486 11.49 13.03 -22.07
CA GLY A 486 10.08 12.76 -22.39
C GLY A 486 9.46 11.63 -21.57
N TRP A 487 10.27 10.81 -20.87
CA TRP A 487 9.80 9.65 -20.12
C TRP A 487 8.95 10.04 -18.91
N ALA A 488 9.52 10.86 -18.00
CA ALA A 488 8.85 11.19 -16.75
C ALA A 488 7.46 11.83 -16.93
N PRO A 489 7.25 12.80 -17.85
CA PRO A 489 5.92 13.36 -18.08
C PRO A 489 4.88 12.35 -18.61
N ILE A 490 5.32 11.33 -19.36
CA ILE A 490 4.42 10.28 -19.86
C ILE A 490 4.00 9.36 -18.71
N ILE A 491 4.97 8.92 -17.91
CA ILE A 491 4.69 8.08 -16.74
C ILE A 491 3.81 8.82 -15.74
N GLU A 492 4.12 10.08 -15.41
CA GLU A 492 3.31 10.94 -14.53
C GLU A 492 1.88 11.07 -15.07
N GLY A 493 1.69 11.26 -16.38
CA GLY A 493 0.37 11.29 -16.99
C GLY A 493 -0.44 9.99 -16.81
N TYR A 494 0.21 8.82 -16.87
CA TYR A 494 -0.45 7.55 -16.58
C TYR A 494 -0.76 7.40 -15.09
N VAL A 495 0.15 7.81 -14.20
CA VAL A 495 -0.07 7.79 -12.75
C VAL A 495 -1.28 8.65 -12.39
N GLU A 496 -1.31 9.91 -12.84
CA GLU A 496 -2.46 10.80 -12.62
C GLU A 496 -3.76 10.22 -13.16
N ARG A 497 -3.72 9.54 -14.30
CA ARG A 497 -4.89 8.91 -14.92
C ARG A 497 -5.41 7.73 -14.11
N TYR A 498 -4.54 6.83 -13.64
CA TYR A 498 -4.95 5.70 -12.80
C TYR A 498 -5.38 6.16 -11.39
N ASP A 499 -4.74 7.19 -10.83
CA ASP A 499 -5.15 7.82 -9.58
C ASP A 499 -6.56 8.43 -9.68
N ALA A 500 -6.84 9.14 -10.79
CA ALA A 500 -8.17 9.69 -11.05
C ALA A 500 -9.26 8.61 -11.18
N LEU A 501 -8.86 7.38 -11.53
CA LEU A 501 -9.72 6.21 -11.60
C LEU A 501 -9.77 5.42 -10.29
N ASN A 502 -9.13 5.89 -9.21
CA ASN A 502 -8.98 5.16 -7.94
C ASN A 502 -8.43 3.73 -8.16
N ALA A 503 -7.47 3.60 -9.08
CA ALA A 503 -6.92 2.34 -9.52
C ALA A 503 -5.47 2.16 -9.08
N ARG A 504 -5.16 0.99 -8.51
CA ARG A 504 -3.79 0.59 -8.18
C ARG A 504 -3.24 -0.38 -9.19
N GLY A 505 -2.04 -0.11 -9.66
CA GLY A 505 -1.37 -0.89 -10.69
C GLY A 505 -0.48 -1.99 -10.13
N PHE A 506 -0.54 -3.16 -10.74
CA PHE A 506 0.38 -4.27 -10.54
C PHE A 506 0.95 -4.70 -11.88
N ALA A 507 2.28 -4.78 -11.97
CA ALA A 507 2.95 -5.21 -13.19
C ALA A 507 3.49 -6.62 -13.02
N VAL A 508 3.09 -7.56 -13.87
CA VAL A 508 3.68 -8.88 -13.99
C VAL A 508 4.42 -8.94 -15.32
N ILE A 509 5.70 -8.59 -15.26
CA ILE A 509 6.51 -8.33 -16.44
C ILE A 509 7.71 -9.27 -16.52
N SER A 510 8.17 -9.59 -17.72
CA SER A 510 9.39 -10.38 -17.90
C SER A 510 10.64 -9.51 -17.76
N GLU A 511 11.70 -10.05 -17.15
CA GLU A 511 13.01 -9.38 -17.08
C GLU A 511 13.74 -9.33 -18.44
N GLU A 512 13.31 -10.14 -19.42
CA GLU A 512 14.02 -10.36 -20.68
C GLU A 512 13.10 -10.29 -21.89
N SER A 513 13.64 -9.84 -23.02
CA SER A 513 12.98 -9.82 -24.35
C SER A 513 12.77 -11.22 -24.98
N GLY A 514 12.71 -12.26 -24.15
CA GLY A 514 12.69 -13.66 -24.56
C GLY A 514 12.14 -14.61 -23.50
N VAL A 515 11.17 -14.16 -22.68
CA VAL A 515 10.10 -15.01 -22.13
C VAL A 515 10.57 -16.32 -21.44
N CYS A 516 11.58 -16.18 -20.58
CA CYS A 516 11.98 -17.14 -19.52
C CYS A 516 13.09 -18.18 -19.85
N GLY A 517 14.12 -17.81 -20.62
CA GLY A 517 15.22 -18.71 -20.99
C GLY A 517 16.66 -18.15 -20.89
N VAL A 518 17.29 -18.33 -19.72
CA VAL A 518 18.74 -18.46 -19.41
C VAL A 518 19.78 -17.62 -20.20
N ASP A 519 20.02 -16.37 -19.79
CA ASP A 519 21.35 -15.89 -19.35
C ASP A 519 21.27 -14.46 -18.77
N VAL A 520 21.56 -14.38 -17.47
CA VAL A 520 21.36 -13.23 -16.57
C VAL A 520 22.07 -11.94 -16.99
N ASN A 521 21.29 -10.95 -17.43
CA ASN A 521 21.63 -9.55 -17.25
C ASN A 521 20.47 -8.87 -16.49
N PRO A 522 20.66 -8.39 -15.24
CA PRO A 522 19.57 -7.93 -14.35
C PRO A 522 18.92 -6.60 -14.76
N TYR A 523 19.01 -6.20 -16.02
CA TYR A 523 18.45 -4.95 -16.53
C TYR A 523 17.21 -5.26 -17.37
N TRP A 524 16.05 -5.03 -16.77
CA TRP A 524 14.75 -4.93 -17.44
C TRP A 524 14.84 -4.11 -18.72
N HIS A 525 14.18 -4.57 -19.79
CA HIS A 525 14.14 -3.82 -21.05
C HIS A 525 13.44 -2.46 -20.81
N PRO A 526 13.93 -1.33 -21.36
CA PRO A 526 13.39 -0.01 -21.06
C PRO A 526 11.88 0.13 -21.31
N SER A 527 11.29 -0.64 -22.23
CA SER A 527 9.84 -0.65 -22.42
C SER A 527 9.08 -1.08 -21.16
N ASP A 528 9.61 -2.05 -20.42
CA ASP A 528 8.87 -2.77 -19.37
C ASP A 528 8.87 -1.96 -18.08
N TRP A 529 9.84 -1.04 -17.94
CA TRP A 529 9.94 -0.11 -16.82
C TRP A 529 8.70 0.76 -16.66
N SER A 530 7.99 1.05 -17.75
CA SER A 530 6.81 1.90 -17.69
C SER A 530 5.70 1.27 -16.83
N TYR A 531 5.42 -0.04 -16.98
CA TYR A 531 4.48 -0.74 -16.10
C TYR A 531 4.97 -0.73 -14.64
N ALA A 532 6.25 -0.98 -14.42
CA ALA A 532 6.83 -1.01 -13.09
C ALA A 532 6.73 0.34 -12.37
N GLU A 533 7.07 1.43 -13.08
CA GLU A 533 7.00 2.78 -12.52
C GLU A 533 5.57 3.21 -12.23
N VAL A 534 4.61 2.93 -13.13
CA VAL A 534 3.19 3.23 -12.89
C VAL A 534 2.64 2.37 -11.74
N ALA A 535 3.00 1.08 -11.67
CA ALA A 535 2.59 0.19 -10.58
C ALA A 535 3.07 0.71 -9.22
N TYR A 536 4.36 1.04 -9.08
CA TYR A 536 4.90 1.58 -7.84
C TYR A 536 4.32 2.94 -7.47
N ALA A 537 4.16 3.84 -8.46
CA ALA A 537 3.65 5.18 -8.21
C ALA A 537 2.16 5.20 -7.82
N SER A 538 1.36 4.27 -8.36
CA SER A 538 -0.05 4.07 -7.97
C SER A 538 -0.22 3.23 -6.69
N GLY A 539 0.87 2.87 -6.01
CA GLY A 539 0.86 2.16 -4.73
C GLY A 539 0.57 0.67 -4.81
N GLY A 540 0.78 0.03 -5.97
CA GLY A 540 0.87 -1.42 -6.09
C GLY A 540 2.33 -1.90 -6.25
N GLY A 541 2.53 -2.97 -7.02
CA GLY A 541 3.81 -3.67 -7.02
C GLY A 541 4.15 -4.38 -8.33
N VAL A 542 5.35 -4.97 -8.36
CA VAL A 542 5.88 -5.64 -9.55
C VAL A 542 6.22 -7.10 -9.24
N GLY A 543 5.72 -7.99 -10.07
CA GLY A 543 6.07 -9.41 -10.11
C GLY A 543 6.84 -9.74 -11.39
N ASN A 544 7.55 -10.86 -11.35
CA ASN A 544 8.29 -11.38 -12.50
C ASN A 544 7.45 -12.44 -13.20
N LEU A 545 7.21 -12.26 -14.50
CA LEU A 545 6.46 -13.18 -15.36
C LEU A 545 7.09 -14.59 -15.42
N CYS A 546 8.41 -14.67 -15.22
CA CYS A 546 9.19 -15.90 -15.25
C CYS A 546 9.44 -16.52 -13.88
N ALA A 547 9.01 -15.87 -12.80
CA ALA A 547 9.03 -16.46 -11.47
C ALA A 547 7.75 -17.30 -11.27
N PRO A 548 7.74 -18.27 -10.34
CA PRO A 548 6.51 -18.93 -9.93
C PRO A 548 5.48 -17.87 -9.54
N PHE A 549 4.36 -17.83 -10.27
CA PHE A 549 3.38 -16.76 -10.17
C PHE A 549 2.74 -16.68 -8.78
N SER A 550 2.81 -17.74 -7.97
CA SER A 550 2.43 -17.72 -6.56
C SER A 550 3.12 -16.61 -5.75
N PHE A 551 4.34 -16.20 -6.13
CA PHE A 551 5.02 -15.07 -5.49
C PHE A 551 4.34 -13.73 -5.83
N THR A 552 4.01 -13.55 -7.11
CA THR A 552 3.30 -12.38 -7.63
C THR A 552 1.86 -12.34 -7.11
N ASP A 553 1.20 -13.48 -7.01
CA ASP A 553 -0.15 -13.66 -6.46
C ASP A 553 -0.22 -13.20 -5.00
N ASN A 554 0.68 -13.74 -4.15
CA ASN A 554 0.81 -13.29 -2.77
C ASN A 554 1.05 -11.77 -2.72
N ARG A 555 1.88 -11.22 -3.59
CA ARG A 555 2.14 -9.77 -3.62
C ARG A 555 0.89 -8.96 -3.98
N ILE A 556 0.15 -9.35 -5.02
CA ILE A 556 -1.09 -8.69 -5.43
C ILE A 556 -2.14 -8.77 -4.31
N GLN A 557 -2.29 -9.93 -3.66
CA GLN A 557 -3.21 -10.10 -2.54
C GLN A 557 -2.79 -9.28 -1.31
N ASN A 558 -1.49 -9.22 -1.01
CA ASN A 558 -0.97 -8.53 0.17
C ASN A 558 -0.94 -7.01 0.03
N GLU A 559 -0.86 -6.51 -1.21
CA GLU A 559 -0.81 -5.07 -1.53
C GLU A 559 -2.19 -4.53 -2.00
N SER A 560 -3.15 -5.40 -2.33
CA SER A 560 -4.60 -5.07 -2.32
C SER A 560 -4.96 -4.51 -0.95
N PRO A 561 -5.92 -3.55 -0.85
CA PRO A 561 -5.91 -2.52 0.19
C PRO A 561 -5.69 -3.18 1.55
N PRO A 562 -4.46 -3.08 2.09
CA PRO A 562 -4.09 -3.91 3.21
C PRO A 562 -4.99 -3.51 4.36
N LEU A 563 -5.36 -4.48 5.19
CA LEU A 563 -6.22 -4.19 6.32
C LEU A 563 -5.60 -3.05 7.13
N ARG A 564 -6.32 -1.93 7.20
CA ARG A 564 -5.83 -0.69 7.81
C ARG A 564 -6.44 -0.55 9.18
N ALA A 565 -5.59 -0.36 10.17
CA ALA A 565 -6.00 -0.09 11.52
C ALA A 565 -5.52 1.32 11.90
N PRO A 566 -6.38 2.33 11.81
CA PRO A 566 -6.00 3.69 12.19
C PRO A 566 -5.64 3.71 13.68
N LEU A 567 -4.59 4.45 14.01
CA LEU A 567 -4.09 4.62 15.36
C LEU A 567 -4.70 5.87 16.02
N THR A 568 -4.77 5.89 17.35
CA THR A 568 -5.36 7.01 18.10
C THR A 568 -4.46 8.25 18.20
N GLY A 569 -3.28 8.22 17.58
CA GLY A 569 -2.38 9.36 17.44
C GLY A 569 -1.18 9.01 16.56
N LEU A 570 -0.32 10.00 16.32
CA LEU A 570 0.83 9.88 15.43
C LEU A 570 1.99 9.17 16.12
N PRO A 571 2.24 7.87 15.86
CA PRO A 571 3.36 7.17 16.45
C PRO A 571 4.69 7.75 15.95
N ILE A 572 5.69 7.63 16.81
CA ILE A 572 7.10 7.65 16.40
C ILE A 572 7.35 6.33 15.68
N GLY A 573 7.60 6.32 14.37
CA GLY A 573 7.64 5.12 13.53
C GLY A 573 8.47 3.94 14.04
N PRO A 574 9.74 4.15 14.47
CA PRO A 574 10.53 3.08 15.07
C PRO A 574 9.77 2.41 16.20
N SER A 575 9.04 3.23 16.97
CA SER A 575 8.03 3.01 18.02
C SER A 575 7.23 1.74 18.15
N ILE A 576 6.87 1.28 16.96
CA ILE A 576 5.66 0.54 16.79
C ILE A 576 6.05 -0.91 16.98
N GLN A 577 5.32 -1.57 17.87
CA GLN A 577 5.37 -2.99 18.03
C GLN A 577 3.96 -3.51 17.88
N VAL A 578 3.84 -4.57 17.10
CA VAL A 578 2.55 -5.20 16.85
C VAL A 578 2.62 -6.63 17.35
N LEU A 579 1.65 -6.98 18.17
CA LEU A 579 1.48 -8.31 18.73
C LEU A 579 0.24 -8.96 18.14
N PHE A 580 0.35 -10.23 17.81
CA PHE A 580 -0.70 -11.10 17.32
C PHE A 580 -0.91 -12.22 18.30
N ASP A 581 -2.08 -12.26 18.94
CA ASP A 581 -2.41 -13.24 19.98
C ASP A 581 -1.32 -13.31 21.07
N GLY A 582 -0.68 -12.17 21.36
CA GLY A 582 0.42 -12.03 22.33
C GLY A 582 1.83 -12.28 21.79
N GLU A 583 1.99 -12.69 20.51
CA GLU A 583 3.30 -12.88 19.88
C GLU A 583 3.72 -11.67 19.06
N VAL A 584 4.97 -11.21 19.21
CA VAL A 584 5.50 -10.09 18.43
C VAL A 584 5.63 -10.49 16.96
N VAL A 585 5.04 -9.70 16.07
CA VAL A 585 5.17 -9.90 14.62
C VAL A 585 6.23 -8.96 14.07
N GLU A 586 7.12 -9.49 13.24
CA GLU A 586 8.14 -8.68 12.56
C GLU A 586 7.48 -7.74 11.53
N ARG A 587 8.01 -6.52 11.44
CA ARG A 587 7.61 -5.57 10.41
C ARG A 587 8.08 -6.08 9.05
N SER A 588 7.22 -6.07 8.04
CA SER A 588 7.54 -6.48 6.67
C SER A 588 6.65 -5.75 5.67
N HIS A 589 7.16 -5.46 4.47
CA HIS A 589 6.36 -4.97 3.34
C HIS A 589 5.54 -6.09 2.69
N THR A 590 5.84 -7.37 2.97
CA THR A 590 5.25 -8.50 2.25
C THR A 590 4.53 -9.51 3.15
N LEU A 591 5.05 -9.80 4.33
CA LEU A 591 4.46 -10.76 5.27
C LEU A 591 4.70 -10.30 6.71
N GLY A 592 3.80 -9.48 7.25
CA GLY A 592 4.05 -8.78 8.50
C GLY A 592 3.05 -7.67 8.76
N TRP A 593 3.52 -6.65 9.46
CA TRP A 593 2.87 -5.35 9.54
C TRP A 593 3.76 -4.27 8.94
N ASN A 594 3.18 -3.14 8.58
CA ASN A 594 3.89 -1.90 8.29
C ASN A 594 3.06 -0.70 8.79
N TYR A 595 3.64 0.49 8.84
CA TYR A 595 2.96 1.72 9.23
C TYR A 595 2.80 2.66 8.04
N ASP A 596 1.56 2.91 7.64
CA ASP A 596 1.20 3.91 6.63
C ASP A 596 0.96 5.26 7.30
N ARG A 597 1.99 6.11 7.27
CA ARG A 597 1.93 7.48 7.79
C ARG A 597 0.84 8.31 7.12
N ALA A 598 0.55 8.11 5.83
CA ALA A 598 -0.40 8.96 5.12
C ALA A 598 -1.82 8.79 5.67
N THR A 599 -2.12 7.60 6.20
CA THR A 599 -3.42 7.28 6.81
C THR A 599 -3.36 7.06 8.32
N ASP A 600 -2.19 7.29 8.94
CA ASP A 600 -1.92 7.06 10.36
C ASP A 600 -2.40 5.67 10.81
N ALA A 601 -2.08 4.65 10.01
CA ALA A 601 -2.62 3.31 10.18
C ALA A 601 -1.56 2.22 10.12
N ILE A 602 -1.76 1.15 10.88
CA ILE A 602 -1.03 -0.09 10.69
C ILE A 602 -1.67 -0.86 9.54
N VAL A 603 -0.82 -1.34 8.63
CA VAL A 603 -1.20 -2.17 7.50
C VAL A 603 -0.65 -3.57 7.69
N PHE A 604 -1.41 -4.58 7.30
CA PHE A 604 -1.06 -6.00 7.52
C PHE A 604 -0.89 -6.76 6.20
N PRO A 605 0.22 -6.58 5.48
CA PRO A 605 0.47 -7.33 4.26
C PRO A 605 0.66 -8.82 4.57
N GLY A 606 -0.13 -9.66 3.90
CA GLY A 606 0.04 -11.12 3.92
C GLY A 606 -0.32 -11.83 5.22
N ILE A 607 -0.98 -11.14 6.16
CA ILE A 607 -1.48 -11.76 7.37
C ILE A 607 -3.00 -11.84 7.32
N ASP A 608 -3.52 -13.05 7.52
CA ASP A 608 -4.93 -13.30 7.76
C ASP A 608 -5.31 -12.86 9.19
N LEU A 609 -6.19 -11.86 9.28
CA LEU A 609 -6.62 -11.26 10.55
C LEU A 609 -7.98 -11.80 11.03
N GLU A 610 -8.58 -12.79 10.37
CA GLU A 610 -9.95 -13.27 10.68
C GLU A 610 -10.18 -13.64 12.14
N ARG A 611 -9.11 -14.00 12.87
CA ARG A 611 -9.20 -14.45 14.27
C ARG A 611 -8.11 -13.91 15.17
N ALA A 612 -7.25 -13.04 14.66
CA ALA A 612 -6.12 -12.54 15.43
C ALA A 612 -6.56 -11.41 16.37
N HIS A 613 -6.20 -11.53 17.63
CA HIS A 613 -6.18 -10.40 18.56
C HIS A 613 -4.93 -9.58 18.25
N VAL A 614 -5.10 -8.34 17.80
CA VAL A 614 -3.96 -7.49 17.43
C VAL A 614 -3.83 -6.34 18.41
N VAL A 615 -2.67 -6.25 19.04
CA VAL A 615 -2.31 -5.17 19.96
C VAL A 615 -1.16 -4.39 19.34
N VAL A 616 -1.31 -3.06 19.31
CA VAL A 616 -0.25 -2.16 18.89
C VAL A 616 0.22 -1.37 20.10
N SER A 617 1.49 -1.51 20.44
CA SER A 617 2.16 -0.63 21.39
C SER A 617 3.07 0.33 20.65
N HIS A 618 2.99 1.61 20.98
CA HIS A 618 3.78 2.64 20.32
C HIS A 618 4.03 3.83 21.26
N SER A 619 5.04 4.63 20.95
CA SER A 619 5.27 5.91 21.63
C SER A 619 4.87 7.07 20.73
N THR A 620 4.41 8.15 21.35
CA THR A 620 4.06 9.41 20.71
C THR A 620 4.87 10.53 21.35
N TRP A 621 4.99 11.64 20.63
CA TRP A 621 5.46 12.87 21.24
C TRP A 621 4.28 13.62 21.87
N LYS A 622 4.44 14.05 23.13
CA LYS A 622 3.47 14.85 23.91
C LYS A 622 3.81 16.32 23.97
#